data_AF-A0A2E5C4I7-F1
#
_entry.id   AF-A0A2E5C4I7-F1
#
_cell.length_a   1.000
_cell.length_b   1.000
_cell.length_c   1.000
_cell.angle_alpha   90.00
_cell.angle_beta   90.00
_cell.angle_gamma   90.00
#
_symmetry.space_group_name_H-M   'P 1'
#
loop_
_entity.id
_entity.type
_entity.pdbx_description
1 polymer ?
#
loop_
_entity_poly.entity_id
_entity_poly.type
_entity_poly.pdbx_seq_one_letter_code
_entity_poly.pdbx_strand_id
1 'polypeptide(L)'
;MTIQKNTPFLPRLIRLRDIPLYLAMDRNRFNREVRPYLTEMPIGKQGIAFDRLELDGWVEDYKSRCGRSQKHRGDLLCQSESQASTNEANRASGTLINASKDTADFLRALEQATSRKRSST
;
A
#
# COMPACT_ATOMS: atom_id res chain seq x y z
N MET A 1 -16.48 -2.31 29.58
CA MET A 1 -16.06 -3.52 30.33
C MET A 1 -15.84 -4.65 29.34
N THR A 2 -14.59 -4.92 28.95
CA THR A 2 -14.28 -6.00 28.01
C THR A 2 -14.02 -7.26 28.82
N ILE A 3 -14.94 -8.21 28.75
CA ILE A 3 -14.78 -9.52 29.39
C ILE A 3 -13.69 -10.26 28.60
N GLN A 4 -12.49 -10.32 29.17
CA GLN A 4 -11.40 -11.18 28.69
C GLN A 4 -11.85 -12.64 28.86
N LYS A 5 -12.32 -13.26 27.78
CA LYS A 5 -12.61 -14.71 27.78
C LYS A 5 -11.30 -15.48 27.81
N ASN A 6 -10.87 -15.86 29.00
CA ASN A 6 -9.75 -16.76 29.20
C ASN A 6 -10.14 -18.15 28.66
N THR A 7 -9.81 -18.42 27.40
CA THR A 7 -10.04 -19.73 26.78
C THR A 7 -8.73 -20.51 26.90
N PRO A 8 -8.67 -21.57 27.74
CA PRO A 8 -7.44 -22.34 27.95
C PRO A 8 -7.00 -23.12 26.69
N PHE A 9 -7.86 -23.16 25.67
CA PHE A 9 -7.58 -23.77 24.38
C PHE A 9 -7.80 -22.75 23.27
N LEU A 10 -6.81 -22.64 22.39
CA LEU A 10 -6.94 -21.85 21.18
C LEU A 10 -7.96 -22.51 20.25
N PRO A 11 -8.99 -21.79 19.79
CA PRO A 11 -9.95 -22.33 18.82
C PRO A 11 -9.25 -22.84 17.56
N ARG A 12 -9.70 -23.99 17.07
CA ARG A 12 -9.23 -24.55 15.80
C ARG A 12 -9.80 -23.80 14.60
N LEU A 13 -11.08 -23.43 14.70
CA LEU A 13 -11.79 -22.69 13.67
C LEU A 13 -11.87 -21.21 14.06
N ILE A 14 -11.43 -20.34 13.16
CA ILE A 14 -11.49 -18.89 13.33
C ILE A 14 -12.59 -18.34 12.41
N ARG A 15 -13.47 -17.50 12.96
CA ARG A 15 -14.55 -16.86 12.17
C ARG A 15 -13.95 -15.89 11.16
N LEU A 16 -14.56 -15.76 9.99
CA LEU A 16 -14.14 -14.81 8.93
C LEU A 16 -13.89 -13.38 9.46
N ARG A 17 -14.69 -12.93 10.44
CA ARG A 17 -14.53 -11.62 11.06
C ARG A 17 -13.18 -11.44 11.77
N ASP A 18 -12.68 -12.49 12.41
CA ASP A 18 -11.54 -12.41 13.33
C ASP A 18 -10.21 -12.75 12.63
N ILE A 19 -10.25 -13.26 11.38
CA ILE A 19 -9.06 -13.68 10.62
C ILE A 19 -8.17 -12.52 10.19
N PRO A 20 -8.68 -11.39 9.65
CA PRO A 20 -7.80 -10.27 9.29
C PRO A 20 -6.98 -9.78 10.49
N LEU A 21 -7.58 -9.80 11.68
CA LEU A 21 -6.89 -9.47 12.93
C LEU A 21 -5.83 -10.52 13.30
N TYR A 22 -6.13 -11.82 13.14
CA TYR A 22 -5.17 -12.90 13.38
C TYR A 22 -3.91 -12.76 12.51
N LEU A 23 -4.08 -12.40 11.24
CA LEU A 23 -2.98 -12.24 10.28
C LEU A 23 -2.36 -10.83 10.25
N ALA A 24 -2.82 -9.92 11.11
CA ALA A 24 -2.41 -8.52 11.13
C ALA A 24 -2.49 -7.82 9.75
N MET A 25 -3.56 -8.07 9.01
CA MET A 25 -3.80 -7.51 7.67
C MET A 25 -5.18 -6.85 7.55
N ASP A 26 -5.37 -5.99 6.56
CA ASP A 26 -6.67 -5.43 6.29
C ASP A 26 -7.62 -6.45 5.62
N ARG A 27 -8.92 -6.22 5.80
CA ARG A 27 -9.97 -7.13 5.31
C ARG A 27 -9.98 -7.26 3.78
N ASN A 28 -9.64 -6.20 3.05
CA ASN A 28 -9.68 -6.21 1.59
C ASN A 28 -8.52 -7.04 1.03
N ARG A 29 -7.33 -6.87 1.60
CA ARG A 29 -6.16 -7.68 1.31
C ARG A 29 -6.37 -9.14 1.64
N PHE A 30 -6.95 -9.45 2.81
CA PHE A 30 -7.34 -10.83 3.15
C PHE A 30 -8.24 -11.46 2.07
N ASN A 31 -9.29 -10.76 1.64
CA ASN A 31 -10.23 -11.26 0.63
C ASN A 31 -9.57 -11.50 -0.74
N ARG A 32 -8.53 -10.74 -1.09
CA ARG A 32 -7.81 -10.85 -2.37
C ARG A 32 -6.69 -11.90 -2.35
N GLU A 33 -5.91 -11.92 -1.28
CA GLU A 33 -4.60 -12.62 -1.25
C GLU A 33 -4.63 -13.92 -0.46
N VAL A 34 -5.56 -14.07 0.49
CA VAL A 34 -5.60 -15.21 1.40
C VAL A 34 -6.81 -16.08 1.13
N ARG A 35 -8.01 -15.46 1.16
CA ARG A 35 -9.29 -16.16 1.09
C ARG A 35 -9.44 -17.13 -0.10
N PRO A 36 -8.96 -16.81 -1.33
CA PRO A 36 -9.07 -17.75 -2.46
C PRO A 36 -8.29 -19.05 -2.28
N TYR A 37 -7.31 -19.08 -1.37
CA TYR A 37 -6.43 -20.22 -1.14
C TYR A 37 -6.79 -21.03 0.11
N LEU A 38 -7.87 -20.65 0.81
CA LEU A 38 -8.31 -21.33 2.03
C LEU A 38 -9.66 -22.02 1.82
N THR A 39 -9.88 -23.08 2.59
CA THR A 39 -11.13 -23.83 2.58
C THR A 39 -12.18 -23.13 3.43
N GLU A 40 -13.26 -22.66 2.79
CA GLU A 40 -14.40 -22.05 3.50
C GLU A 40 -15.24 -23.12 4.21
N MET A 41 -15.34 -23.04 5.54
CA MET A 41 -16.18 -23.92 6.34
C MET A 41 -17.43 -23.18 6.82
N PRO A 42 -18.64 -23.51 6.32
CA PRO A 42 -19.87 -22.90 6.81
C PRO A 42 -20.14 -23.33 8.26
N ILE A 43 -20.44 -22.36 9.12
CA ILE A 43 -20.88 -22.56 10.51
C ILE A 43 -22.29 -22.01 10.67
N GLY A 44 -23.27 -22.92 10.74
CA GLY A 44 -24.68 -22.58 10.85
C GLY A 44 -25.22 -21.95 9.56
N LYS A 45 -26.23 -21.08 9.68
CA LYS A 45 -26.93 -20.49 8.52
C LYS A 45 -26.17 -19.38 7.79
N GLN A 46 -25.32 -18.63 8.51
CA GLN A 46 -24.69 -17.41 7.99
C GLN A 46 -23.20 -17.29 8.34
N GLY A 47 -22.68 -18.17 9.20
CA GLY A 47 -21.29 -18.10 9.62
C GLY A 47 -20.37 -18.75 8.61
N ILE A 48 -19.19 -18.17 8.41
CA ILE A 48 -18.07 -18.81 7.71
C ILE A 48 -16.88 -18.80 8.66
N ALA A 49 -16.15 -19.90 8.70
CA ALA A 49 -14.91 -20.05 9.44
C ALA A 49 -13.86 -20.77 8.62
N PHE A 50 -12.62 -20.69 9.09
CA PHE A 50 -11.46 -21.28 8.45
C PHE A 50 -10.62 -21.99 9.50
N ASP A 51 -9.86 -22.99 9.06
CA ASP A 51 -8.94 -23.71 9.93
C ASP A 51 -7.69 -22.85 10.21
N ARG A 52 -7.33 -22.72 11.49
CA ARG A 52 -6.11 -22.05 11.92
C ARG A 52 -4.84 -22.69 11.32
N LEU A 53 -4.74 -24.01 11.21
CA LEU A 53 -3.51 -24.59 10.64
C LEU A 53 -3.38 -24.35 9.15
N GLU A 54 -4.48 -24.23 8.43
CA GLU A 54 -4.47 -23.85 7.02
C GLU A 54 -3.99 -22.40 6.88
N LEU A 55 -4.46 -21.51 7.76
CA LEU A 55 -3.96 -20.14 7.89
C LEU A 55 -2.46 -20.11 8.22
N ASP A 56 -2.00 -20.90 9.19
CA ASP A 56 -0.60 -20.97 9.58
C ASP A 56 0.29 -21.50 8.43
N GLY A 57 -0.21 -22.49 7.67
CA GLY A 57 0.46 -22.99 6.47
C GLY A 57 0.60 -21.91 5.39
N TRP A 58 -0.47 -21.16 5.13
CA TRP A 58 -0.41 -20.01 4.22
C TRP A 58 0.60 -18.95 4.69
N VAL A 59 0.70 -18.69 6.00
CA VAL A 59 1.67 -17.74 6.57
C VAL A 59 3.11 -18.18 6.33
N GLU A 60 3.42 -19.47 6.52
CA GLU A 60 4.77 -19.97 6.25
C GLU A 60 5.12 -19.87 4.75
N ASP A 61 4.17 -20.19 3.87
CA ASP A 61 4.33 -19.99 2.43
C ASP A 61 4.54 -18.51 2.09
N TYR A 62 3.73 -17.60 2.65
CA TYR A 62 3.86 -16.16 2.47
C TYR A 62 5.22 -15.65 2.98
N LYS A 63 5.66 -16.11 4.15
CA LYS A 63 6.97 -15.78 4.73
C LYS A 63 8.13 -16.32 3.90
N SER A 64 7.98 -17.46 3.21
CA SER A 64 9.02 -17.97 2.32
C SER A 64 9.23 -17.07 1.08
N ARG A 65 8.14 -16.51 0.55
CA ARG A 65 8.13 -15.62 -0.64
C ARG A 65 8.57 -14.20 -0.29
N CYS A 66 8.14 -13.72 0.87
CA CYS A 66 8.23 -12.32 1.27
C CYS A 66 9.28 -12.03 2.33
N GLY A 67 9.65 -13.06 3.10
CA GLY A 67 10.71 -12.98 4.07
C GLY A 67 12.01 -12.63 3.36
N ARG A 68 12.85 -11.87 4.05
CA ARG A 68 14.17 -11.46 3.58
C ARG A 68 15.12 -12.67 3.61
N SER A 69 14.82 -13.70 2.83
CA SER A 69 15.70 -14.82 2.60
C SER A 69 16.89 -14.30 1.80
N GLN A 70 18.11 -14.53 2.30
CA GLN A 70 19.36 -14.17 1.61
C GLN A 70 19.43 -14.70 0.15
N LYS A 71 18.60 -15.68 -0.22
CA LYS A 71 18.62 -16.38 -1.52
C LYS A 71 17.58 -15.91 -2.54
N HIS A 72 16.50 -15.22 -2.16
CA HIS A 72 15.46 -14.78 -3.12
C HIS A 72 15.49 -13.27 -3.31
N ARG A 73 16.49 -12.83 -4.08
CA ARG A 73 16.56 -11.47 -4.64
C ARG A 73 15.64 -11.41 -5.86
N GLY A 74 14.32 -11.38 -5.69
CA GLY A 74 13.46 -11.17 -6.87
C GLY A 74 11.96 -11.38 -6.78
N ASP A 75 11.38 -11.98 -5.74
CA ASP A 75 9.92 -12.16 -5.73
C ASP A 75 9.23 -10.91 -5.17
N LEU A 76 8.83 -10.03 -6.10
CA LEU A 76 8.21 -8.72 -5.88
C LEU A 76 6.82 -8.77 -5.23
N LEU A 77 6.28 -9.96 -4.94
CA LEU A 77 4.89 -10.16 -4.52
C LEU A 77 4.54 -9.45 -3.19
N CYS A 78 5.52 -9.27 -2.30
CA CYS A 78 5.34 -8.57 -1.04
C CYS A 78 5.69 -7.09 -1.03
N GLN A 79 6.19 -6.60 -2.15
CA GLN A 79 6.08 -5.20 -2.44
C GLN A 79 4.72 -5.07 -3.12
N SER A 80 3.65 -4.94 -2.32
CA SER A 80 2.51 -4.18 -2.85
C SER A 80 3.13 -2.93 -3.45
N GLU A 81 2.87 -2.65 -4.72
CA GLU A 81 3.30 -1.43 -5.36
C GLU A 81 2.92 -0.33 -4.40
N SER A 82 3.92 0.17 -3.68
CA SER A 82 3.78 1.44 -3.04
C SER A 82 3.64 2.31 -4.27
N GLN A 83 2.45 2.80 -4.56
CA GLN A 83 2.35 4.14 -5.08
C GLN A 83 2.88 5.07 -3.96
N ALA A 84 4.15 4.89 -3.55
CA ALA A 84 5.02 6.02 -3.45
C ALA A 84 4.84 6.64 -4.82
N SER A 85 4.12 7.75 -4.87
CA SER A 85 3.95 8.51 -6.09
C SER A 85 5.34 8.57 -6.72
N THR A 86 5.57 7.75 -7.73
CA THR A 86 6.46 8.14 -8.79
C THR A 86 5.68 9.26 -9.45
N ASN A 87 5.82 10.44 -8.86
CA ASN A 87 6.19 11.56 -9.66
C ASN A 87 7.49 11.12 -10.37
N GLU A 88 7.38 10.24 -11.36
CA GLU A 88 8.05 10.51 -12.61
C GLU A 88 7.61 11.92 -12.89
N ALA A 89 8.50 12.85 -12.54
CA ALA A 89 8.39 14.22 -12.94
C ALA A 89 8.48 14.19 -14.46
N ASN A 90 7.38 13.81 -15.12
CA ASN A 90 6.92 14.57 -16.24
C ASN A 90 6.99 16.00 -15.73
N ARG A 91 7.97 16.74 -16.23
CA ARG A 91 8.13 18.18 -16.04
C ARG A 91 6.88 18.86 -16.60
N ALA A 92 5.75 18.68 -15.94
CA ALA A 92 4.57 19.48 -16.10
C ALA A 92 4.87 20.70 -15.24
N SER A 93 5.43 21.71 -15.90
CA SER A 93 5.44 23.09 -15.43
C SER A 93 4.07 23.39 -14.82
N GLY A 94 4.00 23.56 -13.50
CA GLY A 94 2.75 23.86 -12.82
C GLY A 94 2.17 25.16 -13.37
N THR A 95 1.05 25.07 -14.10
CA THR A 95 0.32 26.24 -14.55
C THR A 95 -0.39 26.83 -13.34
N LEU A 96 0.10 27.98 -12.86
CA LEU A 96 -0.56 28.75 -11.82
C LEU A 96 -1.91 29.26 -12.35
N ILE A 97 -2.95 29.02 -11.57
CA ILE A 97 -4.37 29.25 -11.90
C ILE A 97 -4.86 30.68 -11.66
N ASN A 98 -3.96 31.62 -11.39
CA ASN A 98 -4.32 33.02 -11.23
C ASN A 98 -3.74 33.82 -12.40
N ALA A 99 -4.60 34.23 -13.32
CA ALA A 99 -4.25 35.17 -14.38
C ALA A 99 -3.83 36.50 -13.75
N SER A 100 -2.52 36.71 -13.55
CA SER A 100 -2.00 38.03 -13.25
C SER A 100 -2.06 38.88 -14.52
N LYS A 101 -2.65 40.07 -14.40
CA LYS A 101 -2.93 40.99 -15.51
C LYS A 101 -1.71 41.69 -16.10
N ASP A 102 -0.51 41.48 -15.54
CA ASP A 102 0.65 42.32 -15.83
C ASP A 102 1.80 41.51 -16.45
N THR A 103 1.52 40.81 -17.55
CA THR A 103 2.55 40.13 -18.36
C THR A 103 3.47 41.12 -19.07
N ALA A 104 3.00 42.35 -19.36
CA ALA A 104 3.76 43.36 -20.08
C ALA A 104 4.99 43.87 -19.30
N ASP A 105 4.84 44.09 -17.99
CA ASP A 105 5.94 44.59 -17.15
C ASP A 105 7.00 43.50 -16.92
N PHE A 106 6.58 42.24 -16.82
CA PHE A 106 7.49 41.11 -16.74
C PHE A 106 8.32 40.94 -18.02
N LEU A 107 7.69 41.06 -19.20
CA LEU A 107 8.39 41.00 -20.49
C LEU A 107 9.43 42.13 -20.62
N ARG A 108 9.06 43.35 -20.22
CA ARG A 108 9.97 44.51 -20.23
C ARG A 108 11.16 44.32 -19.30
N ALA A 109 10.95 43.78 -18.10
CA ALA A 109 12.02 43.51 -17.14
C ALA A 109 13.01 42.44 -17.66
N LEU A 110 12.50 41.40 -18.33
CA LEU A 110 13.33 40.33 -18.91
C LEU A 110 14.20 40.84 -20.06
N GLU A 111 13.67 41.74 -20.89
CA GLU A 111 14.41 42.38 -21.97
C GLU A 111 15.54 43.28 -21.44
N GLN A 112 15.30 44.05 -20.37
CA GLN A 112 16.34 44.86 -19.74
C GLN A 112 17.46 44.02 -19.11
N ALA A 113 17.11 42.89 -18.50
CA ALA A 113 18.08 41.99 -17.88
C ALA A 113 18.99 41.31 -18.93
N THR A 114 18.44 40.99 -20.10
CA THR A 114 19.17 40.27 -21.18
C THR A 114 19.92 41.22 -22.11
N SER A 115 19.49 42.48 -22.26
CA SER A 115 20.17 43.47 -23.11
C SER A 115 21.48 43.98 -22.52
N ARG A 116 21.76 43.77 -21.23
CA ARG A 116 22.97 44.29 -20.58
C ARG A 116 24.18 43.38 -20.85
N LYS A 117 24.68 43.42 -22.09
CA LYS A 117 25.98 42.85 -22.47
C LYS A 117 27.07 43.55 -21.65
N ARG A 118 27.80 42.79 -20.83
CA ARG A 118 28.95 43.31 -20.05
C ARG A 118 30.01 43.84 -21.04
N SER A 119 30.30 45.13 -20.98
CA SER A 119 31.49 45.71 -21.60
C SER A 119 32.70 45.29 -20.77
N SER A 120 33.64 44.58 -21.38
CA SER A 120 34.95 44.30 -20.80
C SER A 120 35.83 45.54 -20.91
N THR A 121 36.34 46.02 -19.78
CA THR A 121 37.56 46.82 -19.71
C THR A 121 38.29 46.39 -18.45
#